data_AF-A2VEK2-F1
#
_entry.id   AF-A2VEK2-F1
#
_cell.length_a   1.000
_cell.length_b   1.000
_cell.length_c   1.000
_cell.angle_alpha   90.00
_cell.angle_beta   90.00
_cell.angle_gamma   90.00
#
_symmetry.space_group_name_H-M   'P 1'
#
loop_
_entity.id
_entity.type
_entity.pdbx_description
1 polymer ?
#
loop_
_entity_poly.entity_id
_entity_poly.type
_entity_poly.pdbx_seq_one_letter_code
_entity_poly.pdbx_strand_id
1 'polypeptide(L)'
;LGALPPGWEQAKTNDGQIYYLNHTTKSTQWEDPRIQYRQQQQILMAERIKQNDVLQTTKQTTTSTLLTIWVHCRMVGSRQLPSPEIFTL
;
A
#
# COMPACT_ATOMS: atom_id res chain seq x y z
N LEU A 1 -19.66 14.71 3.32
CA LEU A 1 -18.87 13.67 4.01
C LEU A 1 -19.73 12.42 4.05
N GLY A 2 -19.24 11.26 3.61
CA GLY A 2 -20.03 10.01 3.53
C GLY A 2 -20.54 9.54 4.90
N ALA A 3 -21.11 8.33 4.98
CA ALA A 3 -21.59 7.77 6.24
C ALA A 3 -20.50 7.79 7.33
N LEU A 4 -20.92 7.98 8.59
CA LEU A 4 -20.02 7.83 9.73
C LEU A 4 -19.53 6.37 9.82
N PRO A 5 -18.31 6.14 10.34
CA PRO A 5 -17.80 4.79 10.52
C PRO A 5 -18.67 4.00 11.51
N PRO A 6 -18.66 2.65 11.47
CA PRO A 6 -19.46 1.84 12.38
C PRO A 6 -19.20 2.18 13.85
N GLY A 7 -20.28 2.32 14.63
CA GLY A 7 -20.20 2.69 16.04
C GLY A 7 -19.97 4.19 16.29
N TRP A 8 -19.98 5.04 15.25
CA TRP A 8 -19.94 6.48 15.40
C TRP A 8 -21.30 7.13 15.18
N GLU A 9 -21.62 8.11 16.02
CA GLU A 9 -22.81 8.94 15.90
C GLU A 9 -22.44 10.43 15.93
N GLN A 10 -23.14 11.25 15.13
CA GLN A 10 -22.99 12.70 15.15
C GLN A 10 -24.07 13.29 16.04
N ALA A 11 -23.68 14.08 17.04
CA ALA A 11 -24.58 14.76 17.95
C ALA A 11 -24.27 16.26 18.00
N LYS A 12 -25.17 17.03 18.62
CA LYS A 12 -25.08 18.49 18.73
C LYS A 12 -25.27 18.91 20.19
N THR A 13 -24.38 19.75 20.71
CA THR A 13 -24.50 20.29 22.06
C THR A 13 -25.63 21.30 22.13
N ASN A 14 -26.03 21.68 23.36
CA ASN A 14 -27.04 22.71 23.55
C ASN A 14 -26.62 24.07 22.97
N ASP A 15 -25.30 24.35 22.97
CA ASP A 15 -24.69 25.53 22.35
C ASP A 15 -24.60 25.43 20.82
N GLY A 16 -25.00 24.30 20.27
CA GLY A 16 -25.08 24.04 18.85
C GLY A 16 -23.79 23.57 18.19
N GLN A 17 -22.78 23.19 18.98
CA GLN A 17 -21.54 22.62 18.46
C GLN A 17 -21.73 21.15 18.10
N ILE A 18 -21.15 20.73 16.98
CA ILE A 18 -21.21 19.34 16.53
C ILE A 18 -20.09 18.56 17.20
N TYR A 19 -20.40 17.37 17.72
CA TYR A 19 -19.44 16.44 18.26
C TYR A 19 -19.77 15.01 17.82
N TYR A 20 -18.79 14.12 17.96
CA TYR A 20 -18.87 12.74 17.52
C TYR A 20 -18.77 11.80 18.72
N LEU A 21 -19.72 10.88 18.80
CA LEU A 21 -19.84 9.86 19.83
C LEU A 21 -19.31 8.54 19.28
N ASN A 22 -18.40 7.90 20.01
CA ASN A 22 -17.96 6.54 19.73
C ASN A 22 -18.66 5.58 20.69
N HIS A 23 -19.58 4.78 20.17
CA HIS A 23 -20.37 3.82 20.92
C HIS A 23 -19.58 2.56 21.29
N THR A 24 -18.46 2.30 20.63
CA THR A 24 -17.56 1.17 20.89
C THR A 24 -16.68 1.44 22.10
N THR A 25 -16.05 2.61 22.15
CA THR A 25 -15.14 3.02 23.24
C THR A 25 -15.82 3.85 24.32
N LYS A 26 -17.10 4.20 24.12
CA LYS A 26 -17.87 5.11 25.00
C LYS A 26 -17.16 6.45 25.21
N SER A 27 -16.55 6.97 24.14
CA SER A 27 -15.83 8.25 24.17
C SER A 27 -16.51 9.28 23.27
N THR A 28 -16.22 10.56 23.52
CA THR A 28 -16.70 11.68 22.73
C THR A 28 -15.50 12.48 22.22
N GLN A 29 -15.63 13.08 21.03
CA GLN A 29 -14.59 13.93 20.47
C GLN A 29 -15.19 14.99 19.55
N TRP A 30 -14.42 16.05 19.30
CA TRP A 30 -14.83 17.16 18.44
C TRP A 30 -14.44 16.91 16.98
N GLU A 31 -13.33 16.21 16.77
CA GLU A 31 -12.80 15.89 15.47
C GLU A 31 -13.62 14.80 14.78
N ASP A 32 -13.91 15.00 13.50
CA ASP A 32 -14.62 14.02 12.71
C ASP A 32 -13.77 12.75 12.53
N PRO A 33 -14.23 11.59 13.02
CA PRO A 33 -13.47 10.34 12.91
C PRO A 33 -13.14 9.97 11.47
N ARG A 34 -13.96 10.39 10.49
CA ARG A 34 -13.74 10.13 9.05
C ARG A 34 -12.43 10.74 8.54
N ILE A 35 -11.93 11.81 9.17
CA ILE A 35 -10.65 12.43 8.82
C ILE A 35 -9.50 11.50 9.22
N GLN A 36 -9.54 10.97 10.45
CA GLN A 36 -8.54 10.04 10.97
C GLN A 36 -8.48 8.76 10.14
N TYR A 37 -9.65 8.18 9.81
CA TYR A 37 -9.71 7.00 8.93
C TYR A 37 -9.11 7.29 7.55
N ARG A 38 -9.44 8.43 6.94
CA ARG A 38 -8.88 8.80 5.63
C ARG A 38 -7.35 8.91 5.70
N GLN A 39 -6.82 9.58 6.71
CA GLN A 39 -5.37 9.71 6.89
C GLN A 39 -4.70 8.35 7.11
N GLN A 40 -5.29 7.47 7.91
CA GLN A 40 -4.75 6.14 8.13
C GLN A 40 -4.72 5.31 6.84
N GLN A 41 -5.79 5.36 6.03
CA GLN A 41 -5.81 4.74 4.70
C GLN A 41 -4.71 5.31 3.79
N GLN A 42 -4.48 6.62 3.86
CA GLN A 42 -3.41 7.28 3.10
C GLN A 42 -2.00 6.84 3.53
N ILE A 43 -1.79 6.62 4.82
CA ILE A 43 -0.52 6.10 5.35
C ILE A 43 -0.31 4.66 4.87
N LEU A 44 -1.33 3.81 4.99
CA LEU A 44 -1.26 2.40 4.58
C LEU A 44 -1.03 2.25 3.07
N MET A 45 -1.71 3.07 2.25
CA MET A 45 -1.49 3.04 0.80
C MET A 45 -0.09 3.55 0.42
N ALA A 46 0.41 4.60 1.09
CA ALA A 46 1.75 5.11 0.83
C ALA A 46 2.84 4.09 1.22
N GLU A 47 2.66 3.37 2.33
CA GLU A 47 3.57 2.30 2.73
C GLU A 47 3.57 1.16 1.72
N ARG A 48 2.38 0.73 1.26
CA ARG A 48 2.26 -0.30 0.22
C ARG A 48 2.97 0.08 -1.08
N ILE A 49 2.89 1.35 -1.49
CA ILE A 49 3.58 1.84 -2.69
C ILE A 49 5.10 1.73 -2.52
N LYS A 50 5.63 2.11 -1.35
CA LYS A 50 7.07 1.97 -1.05
C LYS A 50 7.53 0.51 -1.11
N GLN A 51 6.75 -0.41 -0.54
CA GLN A 51 7.05 -1.85 -0.60
C GLN A 51 7.00 -2.40 -2.03
N ASN A 52 6.06 -1.93 -2.86
CA ASN A 52 5.96 -2.37 -4.25
C ASN A 52 7.15 -1.89 -5.10
N ASP A 53 7.71 -0.71 -4.82
CA ASP A 53 8.93 -0.22 -5.47
C ASP A 53 10.13 -1.14 -5.20
N VAL A 54 10.27 -1.60 -3.95
CA VAL A 54 11.29 -2.58 -3.53
C VAL A 54 11.08 -3.97 -4.18
N LEU A 55 9.83 -4.40 -4.35
CA LEU A 55 9.53 -5.66 -5.05
C LEU A 55 9.74 -5.57 -6.58
N GLN A 56 9.51 -4.41 -7.18
CA GLN A 56 9.77 -4.18 -8.61
C GLN A 56 11.27 -4.08 -8.89
N THR A 57 12.06 -3.43 -8.01
CA THR A 57 13.52 -3.31 -8.19
C THR A 57 14.19 -4.69 -8.23
N THR A 58 13.76 -5.64 -7.40
CA THR A 58 14.29 -7.02 -7.42
C THR A 58 13.92 -7.79 -8.68
N LYS A 59 12.67 -7.68 -9.16
CA LYS A 59 12.24 -8.36 -10.40
C LYS A 59 12.86 -7.74 -11.66
N GLN A 60 13.06 -6.42 -11.69
CA GLN A 60 13.63 -5.71 -12.83
C GLN A 60 15.16 -5.83 -12.91
N THR A 61 15.90 -5.85 -11.78
CA THR A 61 17.35 -6.11 -11.81
C THR A 61 17.64 -7.52 -12.31
N THR A 62 16.88 -8.55 -11.90
CA THR A 62 17.03 -9.91 -12.45
C THR A 62 16.72 -9.94 -13.95
N THR A 63 15.65 -9.28 -14.40
CA THR A 63 15.32 -9.24 -15.83
C THR A 63 16.39 -8.49 -16.64
N SER A 64 16.91 -7.38 -16.13
CA SER A 64 17.98 -6.61 -16.76
C SER A 64 19.31 -7.37 -16.80
N THR A 65 19.70 -8.03 -15.70
CA THR A 65 20.91 -8.87 -15.65
C THR A 65 20.78 -10.09 -16.57
N LEU A 66 19.62 -10.75 -16.59
CA LEU A 66 19.38 -11.89 -17.48
C LEU A 66 19.37 -11.47 -18.96
N LEU A 67 18.74 -10.35 -19.31
CA LEU A 67 18.78 -9.80 -20.67
C LEU A 67 20.21 -9.41 -21.07
N THR A 68 20.96 -8.79 -20.16
CA THR A 68 22.36 -8.40 -20.40
C THR A 68 23.25 -9.63 -20.62
N ILE A 69 23.12 -10.67 -19.79
CA ILE A 69 23.85 -11.94 -19.96
C ILE A 69 23.47 -12.61 -21.28
N TRP A 70 22.18 -12.65 -21.64
CA TRP A 70 21.72 -13.22 -22.92
C TRP A 70 22.32 -12.49 -24.13
N VAL A 71 22.33 -11.15 -24.12
CA VAL A 71 22.96 -10.32 -25.17
C VAL A 71 24.46 -10.61 -25.27
N HIS A 72 25.14 -10.76 -24.13
CA HIS A 72 26.57 -11.06 -24.09
C HIS A 72 26.88 -12.47 -24.63
N CYS A 73 26.14 -13.50 -24.20
CA CYS A 73 26.30 -14.87 -24.68
C CYS A 73 26.03 -15.01 -26.18
N ARG A 74 25.05 -14.25 -26.72
CA ARG A 74 24.74 -14.23 -28.15
C ARG A 74 25.90 -13.69 -29.02
N MET A 75 26.67 -12.72 -28.52
CA MET A 75 27.81 -12.16 -29.26
C MET A 75 29.06 -13.06 -29.22
N VAL A 76 29.24 -13.84 -28.15
CA VAL A 76 30.44 -14.68 -27.94
C VAL A 76 30.27 -16.09 -28.56
N GLY A 77 29.07 -16.46 -29.02
CA GLY A 77 28.86 -17.69 -29.79
C GLY A 77 28.87 -19.00 -28.97
N SER A 78 28.75 -18.93 -27.65
CA SER A 78 28.74 -20.09 -26.75
C SER A 78 27.33 -20.70 -26.65
N ARG A 79 27.15 -21.92 -27.16
CA ARG A 79 25.87 -22.65 -27.22
C ARG A 79 25.51 -23.35 -25.90
N GLN A 80 25.23 -22.63 -24.82
CA GLN A 80 24.46 -23.23 -23.73
C GLN A 80 23.67 -22.15 -22.97
N LEU A 81 22.36 -22.14 -23.16
CA LEU A 81 21.44 -21.30 -22.38
C LEU A 81 21.03 -22.08 -21.11
N PRO A 82 21.04 -21.46 -19.91
CA PRO A 82 20.48 -22.11 -18.72
C PRO A 82 18.95 -22.21 -18.87
N SER A 83 18.42 -23.38 -18.49
CA SER A 83 16.98 -23.68 -18.50
C SER A 83 16.18 -22.66 -17.67
N PRO A 84 14.98 -22.24 -18.12
CA PRO A 84 14.13 -21.30 -17.38
C PRO A 84 13.54 -21.87 -16.07
N GLU A 85 13.74 -23.16 -15.76
CA GLU A 85 13.12 -23.82 -14.60
C GLU A 85 13.77 -23.54 -13.24
N ILE A 86 14.84 -22.73 -13.16
CA ILE A 86 15.53 -22.43 -11.88
C ILE A 86 14.81 -21.35 -11.04
N PHE A 87 13.86 -20.58 -11.60
CA PHE A 87 13.35 -19.36 -10.96
C PHE A 87 11.90 -19.41 -10.44
N THR A 88 11.36 -20.61 -10.18
CA THR A 88 10.07 -20.74 -9.48
C THR A 88 10.31 -21.18 -8.03
N LEU A 89 10.66 -20.22 -7.16
CA LEU A 89 10.44 -20.26 -5.71
C LEU A 89 10.10 -18.85 -5.21
#